data_AF-A0A929PFS0-F1
#
_entry.id   AF-A0A929PFS0-F1
#
_cell.length_a   1.000
_cell.length_b   1.000
_cell.length_c   1.000
_cell.angle_alpha   90.00
_cell.angle_beta   90.00
_cell.angle_gamma   90.00
#
_symmetry.space_group_name_H-M   'P 1'
#
loop_
_entity.id
_entity.type
_entity.pdbx_description
1 polymer ?
#
loop_
_entity_poly.entity_id
_entity_poly.type
_entity_poly.pdbx_seq_one_letter_code
_entity_poly.pdbx_strand_id
1 'polypeptide(L)'
;MGLTYYRLNKYAEAEQYAIEAIKLEPEHASAHKLYGEVAYYQGRKVCAVMAFCNFLLIEPKTDRSKVVMENIDKVFKGVDKKNINIIYDKTNGGLLKTLITEMAITRAASAVDSLQQKGVADSAVIFTYQLETIFKAAGEQSAEIKAPKGFYWNYYADFFYALTQSGNLPAFARYISLSSNHQTSVEWFKNNDDKITKLSQWLATTKRNF
;
A
#
# COMPACT_ATOMS: atom_id res chain seq x y z
N MET A 1 -3.55 -7.36 22.08
CA MET A 1 -2.52 -8.42 22.11
C MET A 1 -1.48 -8.27 20.99
N GLY A 2 -1.88 -7.94 19.75
CA GLY A 2 -0.94 -7.83 18.61
C GLY A 2 0.23 -6.85 18.80
N LEU A 3 0.00 -5.66 19.37
CA LEU A 3 1.09 -4.71 19.65
C LEU A 3 2.12 -5.27 20.65
N THR A 4 1.68 -6.11 21.58
CA THR A 4 2.57 -6.80 22.53
C THR A 4 3.44 -7.82 21.82
N TYR A 5 2.86 -8.64 20.93
CA TYR A 5 3.64 -9.59 20.11
C TYR A 5 4.67 -8.87 19.24
N TYR A 6 4.26 -7.78 18.59
CA TYR A 6 5.14 -6.96 17.78
C TYR A 6 6.32 -6.39 18.59
N ARG A 7 6.06 -5.83 19.79
CA ARG A 7 7.11 -5.34 20.69
C ARG A 7 8.07 -6.43 21.19
N LEU A 8 7.63 -7.69 21.16
CA LEU A 8 8.44 -8.87 21.50
C LEU A 8 9.10 -9.51 20.26
N ASN A 9 9.08 -8.85 19.09
CA ASN A 9 9.55 -9.37 17.80
C ASN A 9 8.88 -10.69 17.35
N LYS A 10 7.69 -10.98 17.89
CA LYS A 10 6.87 -12.15 17.53
C LYS A 10 5.98 -11.80 16.33
N TYR A 11 6.63 -11.65 15.18
CA TYR A 11 6.01 -11.09 13.98
C TYR A 11 4.90 -11.97 13.39
N ALA A 12 5.04 -13.30 13.43
CA ALA A 12 4.00 -14.20 12.91
C ALA A 12 2.69 -14.09 13.73
N GLU A 13 2.81 -14.05 15.05
CA GLU A 13 1.65 -13.90 15.95
C GLU A 13 1.04 -12.51 15.87
N ALA A 14 1.87 -11.48 15.71
CA ALA A 14 1.41 -10.10 15.50
C ALA A 14 0.65 -9.95 14.18
N GLU A 15 1.14 -10.58 13.09
CA GLU A 15 0.45 -10.63 11.80
C GLU A 15 -0.88 -11.33 11.92
N GLN A 16 -0.93 -12.53 12.51
CA GLN A 16 -2.17 -13.27 12.68
C GLN A 16 -3.20 -12.49 13.49
N TYR A 17 -2.76 -11.81 14.56
CA TYR A 17 -3.65 -10.92 15.32
C TYR A 17 -4.20 -9.78 14.46
N ALA A 18 -3.34 -9.14 13.65
CA ALA A 18 -3.76 -8.07 12.76
C ALA A 18 -4.78 -8.58 11.73
N ILE A 19 -4.55 -9.75 11.14
CA ILE A 19 -5.46 -10.39 10.17
C ILE A 19 -6.82 -10.66 10.81
N GLU A 20 -6.86 -11.29 11.99
CA GLU A 20 -8.13 -11.60 12.66
C GLU A 20 -8.87 -10.33 13.10
N ALA A 21 -8.15 -9.30 13.54
CA ALA A 21 -8.76 -8.00 13.84
C ALA A 21 -9.37 -7.35 12.60
N ILE A 22 -8.72 -7.43 11.43
CA ILE A 22 -9.25 -6.91 10.16
C ILE A 22 -10.46 -7.72 9.67
N LYS A 23 -10.47 -9.04 9.86
CA LYS A 23 -11.63 -9.88 9.53
C LYS A 23 -12.86 -9.53 10.37
N LEU A 24 -12.65 -9.21 11.66
CA LEU A 24 -13.72 -8.81 12.57
C LEU A 24 -14.21 -7.38 12.28
N GLU A 25 -13.29 -6.46 12.03
CA GLU A 25 -13.58 -5.05 11.75
C GLU A 25 -12.69 -4.55 10.59
N PRO A 26 -13.20 -4.58 9.34
CA PRO A 26 -12.42 -4.21 8.15
C PRO A 26 -11.96 -2.75 8.12
N GLU A 27 -12.56 -1.88 8.94
CA GLU A 27 -12.18 -0.48 9.09
C GLU A 27 -11.29 -0.23 10.32
N HIS A 28 -10.79 -1.29 10.98
CA HIS A 28 -9.91 -1.14 12.13
C HIS A 28 -8.52 -0.64 11.70
N ALA A 29 -8.37 0.68 11.62
CA ALA A 29 -7.15 1.34 11.16
C ALA A 29 -5.90 0.82 11.89
N SER A 30 -5.91 0.72 13.21
CA SER A 30 -4.75 0.22 13.98
C SER A 30 -4.32 -1.20 13.59
N ALA A 31 -5.24 -2.07 13.17
CA ALA A 31 -4.90 -3.40 12.70
C ALA A 31 -4.20 -3.36 11.34
N HIS A 32 -4.64 -2.50 10.41
CA HIS A 32 -3.93 -2.27 9.14
C HIS A 32 -2.53 -1.70 9.35
N LYS A 33 -2.39 -0.73 10.26
CA LYS A 33 -1.08 -0.19 10.62
C LYS A 33 -0.17 -1.28 11.18
N LEU A 34 -0.67 -2.09 12.12
CA LEU A 34 0.09 -3.20 12.71
C LEU A 34 0.52 -4.21 11.65
N TYR A 35 -0.39 -4.60 10.74
CA TYR A 35 -0.06 -5.49 9.63
C TYR A 35 1.07 -4.90 8.78
N GLY A 36 0.98 -3.60 8.43
CA GLY A 36 1.99 -2.93 7.63
C GLY A 36 3.36 -2.86 8.32
N GLU A 37 3.39 -2.57 9.61
CA GLU A 37 4.61 -2.57 10.42
C GLU A 37 5.22 -3.98 10.45
N VAL A 38 4.44 -5.00 10.81
CA VAL A 38 4.90 -6.39 10.85
C VAL A 38 5.45 -6.84 9.48
N ALA A 39 4.73 -6.55 8.39
CA ALA A 39 5.18 -6.85 7.04
C ALA A 39 6.50 -6.17 6.68
N TYR A 40 6.68 -4.90 7.09
CA TYR A 40 7.92 -4.17 6.88
C TYR A 40 9.11 -4.83 7.60
N TYR A 41 8.96 -5.22 8.87
CA TYR A 41 10.02 -5.89 9.63
C TYR A 41 10.35 -7.29 9.10
N GLN A 42 9.40 -7.97 8.47
CA GLN A 42 9.62 -9.23 7.77
C GLN A 42 10.20 -9.03 6.34
N GLY A 43 10.50 -7.80 5.93
CA GLY A 43 11.04 -7.49 4.60
C GLY A 43 10.00 -7.50 3.47
N ARG A 44 8.71 -7.72 3.77
CA ARG A 44 7.61 -7.74 2.78
C ARG A 44 7.16 -6.31 2.47
N LYS A 45 8.02 -5.54 1.80
CA LYS A 45 7.86 -4.10 1.52
C LYS A 45 6.55 -3.76 0.79
N VAL A 46 6.20 -4.55 -0.24
CA VAL A 46 4.95 -4.35 -1.01
C VAL A 46 3.71 -4.57 -0.14
N CYS A 47 3.71 -5.61 0.70
CA CYS A 47 2.64 -5.86 1.66
C CYS A 47 2.49 -4.70 2.66
N ALA A 48 3.62 -4.18 3.14
CA ALA A 48 3.64 -3.05 4.06
C ALA A 48 3.00 -1.80 3.45
N VAL A 49 3.41 -1.40 2.24
CA VAL A 49 2.86 -0.22 1.55
C VAL A 49 1.35 -0.35 1.37
N MET A 50 0.85 -1.49 0.90
CA MET A 50 -0.58 -1.69 0.69
C MET A 50 -1.39 -1.58 2.00
N ALA A 51 -0.89 -2.16 3.09
CA ALA A 51 -1.57 -2.07 4.39
C ALA A 51 -1.55 -0.65 4.95
N PHE A 52 -0.45 0.08 4.78
CA PHE A 52 -0.37 1.50 5.12
C PHE A 52 -1.30 2.37 4.26
N CYS A 53 -1.42 2.10 2.95
CA CYS A 53 -2.42 2.75 2.11
C CYS A 53 -3.83 2.50 2.62
N ASN A 54 -4.12 1.31 3.15
CA ASN A 54 -5.42 1.02 3.74
C ASN A 54 -5.67 1.77 5.05
N PHE A 55 -4.65 1.85 5.92
CA PHE A 55 -4.72 2.71 7.09
C PHE A 55 -5.09 4.15 6.70
N LEU A 56 -4.39 4.70 5.69
CA LEU A 56 -4.57 6.07 5.26
C LEU A 56 -5.88 6.31 4.50
N LEU A 57 -6.49 5.26 3.93
CA LEU A 57 -7.85 5.34 3.40
C LEU A 57 -8.88 5.57 4.51
N ILE A 58 -8.68 4.95 5.68
CA ILE A 58 -9.56 5.07 6.84
C ILE A 58 -9.27 6.37 7.60
N GLU A 59 -7.98 6.65 7.85
CA GLU A 59 -7.49 7.86 8.54
C GLU A 59 -6.57 8.66 7.60
N PRO A 60 -7.09 9.53 6.72
CA PRO A 60 -6.27 10.27 5.76
C PRO A 60 -5.58 11.50 6.34
N LYS A 61 -6.08 12.04 7.46
CA LYS A 61 -5.67 13.34 8.00
C LYS A 61 -5.66 13.38 9.54
N THR A 62 -4.82 12.55 10.16
CA THR A 62 -4.53 12.56 11.60
C THR A 62 -3.02 12.66 11.83
N ASP A 63 -2.58 12.88 13.08
CA ASP A 63 -1.15 12.79 13.40
C ASP A 63 -0.59 11.37 13.19
N ARG A 64 -1.45 10.35 13.32
CA ARG A 64 -1.08 8.97 12.98
C ARG A 64 -0.89 8.79 11.48
N SER A 65 -1.67 9.48 10.65
CA SER A 65 -1.49 9.48 9.19
C SER A 65 -0.11 9.99 8.78
N LYS A 66 0.40 11.04 9.44
CA LYS A 66 1.77 11.55 9.21
C LYS A 66 2.81 10.46 9.47
N VAL A 67 2.71 9.76 10.61
CA VAL A 67 3.60 8.64 10.96
C VAL A 67 3.50 7.50 9.95
N VAL A 68 2.30 7.19 9.45
CA VAL A 68 2.12 6.13 8.45
C VAL A 68 2.67 6.55 7.07
N MET A 69 2.53 7.82 6.67
CA MET A 69 3.19 8.35 5.48
C MET A 69 4.72 8.30 5.62
N GLU A 70 5.27 8.64 6.79
CA GLU A 70 6.71 8.48 7.06
C GLU A 70 7.15 7.01 6.98
N ASN A 71 6.31 6.06 7.38
CA ASN A 71 6.61 4.64 7.24
C ASN A 71 6.63 4.22 5.76
N ILE A 72 5.71 4.71 4.93
CA ILE A 72 5.76 4.50 3.47
C ILE A 72 7.06 5.09 2.89
N ASP A 73 7.44 6.29 3.29
CA ASP A 73 8.70 6.92 2.86
C ASP A 73 9.93 6.10 3.29
N LYS A 74 9.93 5.56 4.51
CA LYS A 74 11.00 4.67 5.01
C LYS A 74 11.10 3.40 4.17
N VAL A 75 9.95 2.81 3.77
CA VAL A 75 9.95 1.66 2.86
C VAL A 75 10.68 2.02 1.57
N PHE A 76 10.30 3.12 0.91
CA PHE A 76 10.90 3.51 -0.36
C PHE A 76 12.37 3.91 -0.25
N LYS A 77 12.74 4.69 0.78
CA LYS A 77 14.12 5.13 1.02
C LYS A 77 15.04 3.96 1.40
N GLY A 78 14.49 2.91 2.02
CA GLY A 78 15.22 1.70 2.38
C GLY A 78 15.45 0.72 1.23
N VAL A 79 14.94 0.99 0.02
CA VAL A 79 15.19 0.13 -1.15
C VAL A 79 16.58 0.41 -1.71
N ASP A 80 17.42 -0.63 -1.79
CA ASP A 80 18.66 -0.58 -2.57
C ASP A 80 18.31 -0.59 -4.06
N LYS A 81 18.45 0.58 -4.70
CA LYS A 81 18.12 0.76 -6.12
C LYS A 81 19.14 0.11 -7.07
N LYS A 82 20.29 -0.33 -6.56
CA LYS A 82 21.38 -0.93 -7.35
C LYS A 82 21.42 -2.45 -7.19
N ASN A 83 21.12 -2.96 -5.99
CA ASN A 83 21.11 -4.39 -5.70
C ASN A 83 19.73 -4.86 -5.26
N ILE A 84 19.12 -5.73 -6.06
CA ILE A 84 17.85 -6.37 -5.68
C ILE A 84 18.16 -7.47 -4.68
N ASN A 85 17.86 -7.23 -3.40
CA ASN A 85 18.00 -8.24 -2.36
C ASN A 85 16.77 -9.17 -2.37
N ILE A 86 16.97 -10.43 -2.76
CA ILE A 86 15.91 -11.43 -2.84
C ILE A 86 15.90 -12.24 -1.56
N ILE A 87 14.96 -11.95 -0.66
CA ILE A 87 14.69 -12.80 0.50
C ILE A 87 13.75 -13.91 0.02
N TYR A 88 14.26 -15.13 -0.15
CA TYR A 88 13.44 -16.27 -0.57
C TYR A 88 12.39 -16.60 0.49
N ASP A 89 11.14 -16.23 0.21
CA ASP A 89 10.00 -16.55 1.04
C ASP A 89 9.22 -17.73 0.44
N LYS A 90 9.28 -18.88 1.12
CA LYS A 90 8.52 -20.08 0.72
C LYS A 90 7.00 -19.86 0.71
N THR A 91 6.51 -18.83 1.42
CA THR A 91 5.08 -18.52 1.52
C THR A 91 4.57 -17.62 0.39
N ASN A 92 5.45 -16.88 -0.30
CA ASN A 92 5.10 -15.99 -1.42
C ASN A 92 5.09 -16.68 -2.80
N GLY A 93 4.95 -18.01 -2.84
CA GLY A 93 4.75 -18.75 -4.10
C GLY A 93 5.98 -18.81 -5.02
N GLY A 94 7.19 -18.66 -4.44
CA GLY A 94 8.46 -18.98 -5.10
C GLY A 94 9.35 -17.80 -5.46
N LEU A 95 10.54 -18.12 -6.00
CA LEU A 95 11.59 -17.15 -6.33
C LEU A 95 11.13 -16.09 -7.34
N LEU A 96 10.41 -16.50 -8.38
CA LEU A 96 9.96 -15.61 -9.45
C LEU A 96 8.99 -14.54 -8.93
N LYS A 97 8.04 -14.92 -8.08
CA LYS A 97 7.07 -13.98 -7.48
C LYS A 97 7.75 -12.96 -6.56
N THR A 98 8.69 -13.45 -5.74
CA THR A 98 9.52 -12.60 -4.89
C THR A 98 10.30 -11.58 -5.74
N LEU A 99 10.93 -12.04 -6.83
CA LEU A 99 11.66 -11.16 -7.75
C LEU A 99 10.75 -10.08 -8.36
N ILE A 100 9.55 -10.43 -8.83
CA ILE A 100 8.59 -9.46 -9.40
C ILE A 100 8.24 -8.39 -8.36
N THR A 101 7.96 -8.78 -7.12
CA THR A 101 7.64 -7.79 -6.06
C THR A 101 8.82 -6.87 -5.72
N GLU A 102 10.05 -7.39 -5.67
CA GLU A 102 11.25 -6.60 -5.39
C GLU A 102 11.63 -5.69 -6.57
N MET A 103 11.41 -6.11 -7.81
CA MET A 103 11.54 -5.25 -8.98
C MET A 103 10.51 -4.11 -8.97
N ALA A 104 9.26 -4.41 -8.62
CA ALA A 104 8.20 -3.41 -8.56
C ALA A 104 8.49 -2.32 -7.52
N ILE A 105 8.88 -2.71 -6.29
CA ILE A 105 9.23 -1.74 -5.25
C ILE A 105 10.49 -0.94 -5.60
N THR A 106 11.47 -1.55 -6.28
CA THR A 106 12.67 -0.86 -6.77
C THR A 106 12.35 0.19 -7.83
N ARG A 107 11.49 -0.16 -8.80
CA ARG A 107 11.00 0.77 -9.82
C ARG A 107 10.21 1.92 -9.21
N ALA A 108 9.32 1.63 -8.26
CA ALA A 108 8.56 2.65 -7.55
C ALA A 108 9.49 3.58 -6.73
N ALA A 109 10.48 3.05 -6.01
CA ALA A 109 11.44 3.86 -5.27
C ALA A 109 12.32 4.74 -6.18
N SER A 110 12.61 4.27 -7.39
CA SER A 110 13.40 5.01 -8.39
C SER A 110 12.59 6.07 -9.15
N ALA A 111 11.25 6.03 -9.03
CA ALA A 111 10.37 6.97 -9.69
C ALA A 111 10.57 8.41 -9.20
N VAL A 112 10.90 8.60 -7.92
CA VAL A 112 11.08 9.94 -7.32
C VAL A 112 12.16 10.71 -8.07
N ASP A 113 13.38 10.17 -8.12
CA ASP A 113 14.53 10.82 -8.75
C ASP A 113 14.28 11.04 -10.25
N SER A 114 13.74 10.03 -10.93
CA SER A 114 13.55 10.07 -12.39
C SER A 114 12.42 11.01 -12.83
N LEU A 115 11.31 11.09 -12.09
CA LEU A 115 10.21 12.00 -12.41
C LEU A 115 10.54 13.45 -12.03
N GLN A 116 11.26 13.66 -10.92
CA GLN A 116 11.74 14.99 -10.54
C GLN A 116 12.74 15.54 -11.57
N GLN A 117 13.66 14.71 -12.07
CA GLN A 117 14.57 15.09 -13.16
C GLN A 117 13.83 15.48 -14.45
N LYS A 118 12.62 14.93 -14.66
CA LYS A 118 11.73 15.29 -15.78
C LYS A 118 10.82 16.48 -15.49
N GLY A 119 11.01 17.18 -14.37
CA GLY A 119 10.25 18.37 -14.01
C GLY A 119 8.91 18.12 -13.32
N VAL A 120 8.61 16.89 -12.91
CA VAL A 120 7.39 16.59 -12.15
C VAL A 120 7.57 17.05 -10.70
N ALA A 121 6.96 18.19 -10.36
CA ALA A 121 7.04 18.79 -9.02
C ALA A 121 5.94 18.30 -8.06
N ASP A 122 4.81 17.82 -8.59
CA ASP A 122 3.68 17.39 -7.75
C ASP A 122 3.95 16.01 -7.12
N SER A 123 4.19 15.99 -5.81
CA SER A 123 4.45 14.78 -5.03
C SER A 123 3.31 13.77 -5.11
N ALA A 124 2.06 14.20 -5.29
CA ALA A 124 0.93 13.28 -5.42
C ALA A 124 0.92 12.56 -6.79
N VAL A 125 1.47 13.19 -7.83
CA VAL A 125 1.66 12.55 -9.15
C VAL A 125 2.74 11.47 -9.07
N ILE A 126 3.86 11.78 -8.40
CA ILE A 126 4.92 10.80 -8.15
C ILE A 126 4.37 9.64 -7.32
N PHE A 127 3.63 9.93 -6.25
CA PHE A 127 3.05 8.91 -5.40
C PHE A 127 2.02 8.04 -6.13
N THR A 128 1.20 8.63 -7.02
CA THR A 128 0.30 7.88 -7.90
C THR A 128 1.07 6.85 -8.73
N TYR A 129 2.19 7.22 -9.35
CA TYR A 129 3.04 6.31 -10.11
C TYR A 129 3.62 5.18 -9.24
N GLN A 130 4.08 5.51 -8.03
CA GLN A 130 4.61 4.53 -7.09
C GLN A 130 3.57 3.48 -6.72
N LEU A 131 2.36 3.93 -6.36
CA LEU A 131 1.25 3.04 -6.03
C LEU A 131 0.82 2.21 -7.24
N GLU A 132 0.71 2.80 -8.42
CA GLU A 132 0.32 2.09 -9.64
C GLU A 132 1.29 0.94 -9.95
N THR A 133 2.59 1.21 -9.86
CA THR A 133 3.65 0.23 -10.11
C THR A 133 3.52 -0.97 -9.16
N ILE A 134 3.31 -0.71 -7.87
CA ILE A 134 3.20 -1.75 -6.84
C ILE A 134 1.89 -2.53 -6.97
N PHE A 135 0.78 -1.81 -7.15
CA PHE A 135 -0.56 -2.39 -7.15
C PHE A 135 -0.79 -3.28 -8.36
N LYS A 136 -0.30 -2.89 -9.55
CA LYS A 136 -0.34 -3.74 -10.74
C LYS A 136 0.49 -5.01 -10.57
N ALA A 137 1.75 -4.88 -10.14
CA ALA A 137 2.64 -6.03 -9.97
C ALA A 137 2.10 -7.06 -8.96
N ALA A 138 1.48 -6.61 -7.87
CA ALA A 138 0.84 -7.49 -6.90
C ALA A 138 -0.48 -8.08 -7.44
N GLY A 139 -1.29 -7.30 -8.13
CA GLY A 139 -2.56 -7.72 -8.72
C GLY A 139 -2.41 -8.78 -9.81
N GLU A 140 -1.46 -8.58 -10.72
CA GLU A 140 -1.13 -9.52 -11.79
C GLU A 140 -0.68 -10.86 -11.19
N GLN A 141 0.18 -10.84 -10.17
CA GLN A 141 0.55 -12.06 -9.44
C GLN A 141 -0.62 -12.71 -8.74
N SER A 142 -1.52 -11.91 -8.13
CA SER A 142 -2.72 -12.42 -7.49
C SER A 142 -3.62 -13.16 -8.48
N ALA A 143 -3.76 -12.65 -9.70
CA ALA A 143 -4.57 -13.26 -10.76
C ALA A 143 -4.07 -14.66 -11.18
N GLU A 144 -2.78 -14.95 -11.02
CA GLU A 144 -2.17 -16.26 -11.31
C GLU A 144 -2.32 -17.28 -10.16
N ILE A 145 -2.73 -16.85 -8.96
CA ILE A 145 -2.89 -17.74 -7.81
C ILE A 145 -4.24 -18.45 -7.89
N LYS A 146 -4.20 -19.78 -7.96
CA LYS A 146 -5.41 -20.61 -7.83
C LYS A 146 -5.99 -20.50 -6.42
N ALA A 147 -7.31 -20.33 -6.33
CA ALA A 147 -8.00 -20.29 -5.05
C ALA A 147 -7.87 -21.63 -4.26
N PRO A 148 -7.87 -21.59 -2.91
CA PRO A 148 -7.96 -20.39 -2.07
C PRO A 148 -6.63 -19.63 -1.99
N LYS A 149 -6.69 -18.30 -2.10
CA LYS A 149 -5.53 -17.42 -1.90
C LYS A 149 -5.45 -16.97 -0.44
N GLY A 150 -4.27 -16.59 0.01
CA GLY A 150 -4.07 -16.02 1.35
C GLY A 150 -4.70 -14.63 1.51
N PHE A 151 -4.92 -14.23 2.77
CA PHE A 151 -5.54 -12.95 3.16
C PHE A 151 -5.02 -11.74 2.39
N TYR A 152 -3.69 -11.61 2.28
CA TYR A 152 -3.06 -10.49 1.57
C TYR A 152 -3.55 -10.35 0.12
N TRP A 153 -3.64 -11.47 -0.59
CA TRP A 153 -4.01 -11.50 -2.00
C TRP A 153 -5.48 -11.10 -2.20
N ASN A 154 -6.38 -11.68 -1.40
CA ASN A 154 -7.82 -11.40 -1.50
C ASN A 154 -8.17 -9.98 -1.02
N TYR A 155 -7.60 -9.56 0.11
CA TYR A 155 -8.04 -8.33 0.79
C TYR A 155 -7.33 -7.07 0.28
N TYR A 156 -6.01 -7.15 0.02
CA TYR A 156 -5.22 -6.00 -0.42
C TYR A 156 -4.92 -6.04 -1.91
N ALA A 157 -4.29 -7.11 -2.41
CA ALA A 157 -3.78 -7.12 -3.77
C ALA A 157 -4.91 -7.00 -4.81
N ASP A 158 -5.97 -7.80 -4.69
CA ASP A 158 -7.11 -7.76 -5.61
C ASP A 158 -7.86 -6.42 -5.55
N PHE A 159 -8.07 -5.86 -4.34
CA PHE A 159 -8.72 -4.56 -4.17
C PHE A 159 -7.92 -3.42 -4.80
N PHE A 160 -6.63 -3.33 -4.50
CA PHE A 160 -5.79 -2.26 -5.03
C PHE A 160 -5.50 -2.42 -6.52
N TYR A 161 -5.50 -3.65 -7.03
CA TYR A 161 -5.42 -3.89 -8.47
C TYR A 161 -6.67 -3.38 -9.20
N ALA A 162 -7.86 -3.70 -8.68
CA ALA A 162 -9.11 -3.15 -9.20
C ALA A 162 -9.13 -1.61 -9.16
N LEU A 163 -8.55 -1.00 -8.11
CA LEU A 163 -8.39 0.46 -8.05
C LEU A 163 -7.57 1.00 -9.23
N THR A 164 -6.47 0.33 -9.63
CA THR A 164 -5.67 0.75 -10.78
C THR A 164 -6.44 0.69 -12.10
N GLN A 165 -7.43 -0.20 -12.21
CA GLN A 165 -8.26 -0.39 -13.40
C GLN A 165 -9.45 0.57 -13.44
N SER A 166 -9.80 1.19 -12.30
CA SER A 166 -10.98 2.05 -12.16
C SER A 166 -10.78 3.50 -12.64
N GLY A 167 -9.53 3.93 -12.87
CA GLY A 167 -9.19 5.33 -13.12
C GLY A 167 -9.20 6.23 -11.86
N ASN A 168 -9.53 5.70 -10.69
CA ASN A 168 -9.62 6.47 -9.44
C ASN A 168 -8.28 6.60 -8.68
N LEU A 169 -7.21 5.95 -9.14
CA LEU A 169 -5.93 5.93 -8.44
C LEU A 169 -5.33 7.34 -8.17
N PRO A 170 -5.39 8.32 -9.09
CA PRO A 170 -4.88 9.67 -8.81
C PRO A 170 -5.65 10.38 -7.69
N ALA A 171 -6.98 10.23 -7.66
CA ALA A 171 -7.81 10.77 -6.59
C ALA A 171 -7.51 10.09 -5.25
N PHE A 172 -7.34 8.76 -5.28
CA PHE A 172 -6.97 7.96 -4.10
C PHE A 172 -5.61 8.38 -3.54
N ALA A 173 -4.57 8.49 -4.38
CA ALA A 173 -3.23 8.88 -3.95
C ALA A 173 -3.20 10.26 -3.26
N ARG A 174 -3.99 11.22 -3.76
CA ARG A 174 -4.16 12.53 -3.12
C ARG A 174 -4.91 12.43 -1.80
N TYR A 175 -6.00 11.66 -1.77
CA TYR A 175 -6.80 11.48 -0.57
C TYR A 175 -5.98 10.87 0.58
N ILE A 176 -5.27 9.77 0.32
CA ILE A 176 -4.51 9.08 1.38
C ILE A 176 -3.22 9.82 1.78
N SER A 177 -2.76 10.80 1.00
CA SER A 177 -1.58 11.62 1.32
C SER A 177 -1.93 12.99 1.90
N LEU A 178 -3.19 13.20 2.31
CA LEU A 178 -3.68 14.48 2.85
C LEU A 178 -2.90 14.98 4.06
N SER A 179 -2.35 14.08 4.89
CA SER A 179 -1.53 14.45 6.05
C SER A 179 -0.18 15.08 5.69
N SER A 180 0.34 14.82 4.47
CA SER A 180 1.64 15.30 4.00
C SER A 180 1.53 16.34 2.88
N ASN A 181 0.45 16.31 2.09
CA ASN A 181 0.25 17.14 0.90
C ASN A 181 -1.07 17.93 0.98
N HIS A 182 -1.43 18.44 2.17
CA HIS A 182 -2.78 18.99 2.40
C HIS A 182 -3.16 20.10 1.43
N GLN A 183 -2.30 21.11 1.28
CA GLN A 183 -2.61 22.31 0.50
C GLN A 183 -2.80 21.99 -0.98
N THR A 184 -1.81 21.32 -1.61
CA THR A 184 -1.86 20.95 -3.03
C THR A 184 -3.00 19.99 -3.35
N SER A 185 -3.34 19.08 -2.42
CA SER A 185 -4.45 18.14 -2.61
C SER A 185 -5.81 18.84 -2.52
N VAL A 186 -6.00 19.75 -1.55
CA VAL A 186 -7.24 20.54 -1.44
C VAL A 186 -7.44 21.45 -2.64
N GLU A 187 -6.38 22.09 -3.13
CA GLU A 187 -6.43 22.90 -4.35
C GLU A 187 -6.81 22.05 -5.57
N TRP A 188 -6.26 20.85 -5.68
CA TRP A 188 -6.63 19.93 -6.76
C TRP A 188 -8.11 19.49 -6.64
N PHE A 189 -8.62 19.21 -5.44
CA PHE A 189 -10.02 18.80 -5.23
C PHE A 189 -11.03 19.84 -5.70
N LYS A 190 -10.76 21.14 -5.48
CA LYS A 190 -11.63 22.23 -5.93
C LYS A 190 -11.94 22.18 -7.43
N ASN A 191 -10.99 21.68 -8.22
CA ASN A 191 -11.11 21.61 -9.68
C ASN A 191 -11.40 20.18 -10.20
N ASN A 192 -11.60 19.20 -9.31
CA ASN A 192 -11.71 17.78 -9.66
C ASN A 192 -12.78 17.05 -8.79
N ASP A 193 -13.85 17.76 -8.43
CA ASP A 193 -14.95 17.22 -7.61
C ASP A 193 -15.56 15.94 -8.21
N ASP A 194 -15.66 15.87 -9.55
CA ASP A 194 -16.14 14.68 -10.26
C ASP A 194 -15.28 13.44 -9.98
N LYS A 195 -13.96 13.61 -9.87
CA LYS A 195 -13.02 12.51 -9.58
C LYS A 195 -13.12 12.04 -8.13
N ILE A 196 -13.39 12.95 -7.19
CA ILE A 196 -13.60 12.59 -5.79
C ILE A 196 -14.93 11.86 -5.61
N THR A 197 -15.97 12.34 -6.29
CA THR A 197 -17.26 11.66 -6.34
C THR A 197 -17.13 10.25 -6.93
N LYS A 198 -16.42 10.09 -8.05
CA LYS A 198 -16.15 8.77 -8.66
C LYS A 198 -15.37 7.84 -7.74
N LEU A 199 -14.34 8.34 -7.04
CA LEU A 199 -13.61 7.56 -6.04
C LEU A 199 -14.53 7.12 -4.91
N SER A 200 -15.34 8.02 -4.36
CA SER A 200 -16.28 7.72 -3.26
C SER A 200 -17.30 6.65 -3.68
N GLN A 201 -17.88 6.80 -4.87
CA GLN A 201 -18.82 5.81 -5.44
C GLN A 201 -18.15 4.45 -5.63
N TRP A 202 -16.93 4.44 -6.17
CA TRP A 202 -16.18 3.20 -6.37
C TRP A 202 -15.85 2.50 -5.05
N LEU A 203 -15.46 3.25 -4.02
CA LEU A 203 -15.21 2.72 -2.68
C LEU A 203 -16.48 2.13 -2.05
N ALA A 204 -17.64 2.76 -2.26
CA ALA A 204 -18.91 2.28 -1.73
C ALA A 204 -19.41 0.98 -2.40
N THR A 205 -19.04 0.73 -3.66
CA THR A 205 -19.51 -0.45 -4.41
C THR A 205 -18.49 -1.59 -4.49
N THR A 206 -17.21 -1.31 -4.29
CA THR A 206 -16.14 -2.31 -4.41
C THR A 206 -15.98 -3.10 -3.12
N LYS A 207 -16.50 -4.32 -3.12
CA LYS A 207 -16.38 -5.24 -1.98
C LYS A 207 -14.97 -5.81 -1.84
N ARG A 208 -14.56 -6.07 -0.60
CA ARG A 208 -13.35 -6.82 -0.27
C ARG A 208 -13.70 -8.23 0.17
N ASN A 209 -12.88 -9.19 -0.24
CA ASN A 209 -13.02 -10.59 0.14
C ASN A 209 -11.88 -10.98 1.09
N PHE A 210 -12.14 -11.99 1.92
CA PHE A 210 -11.14 -12.63 2.79
C PHE A 210 -10.73 -13.99 2.25
#